data_AF-A0A957BKE9-F1
#
_entry.id   AF-A0A957BKE9-F1
#
_cell.length_a   1.000
_cell.length_b   1.000
_cell.length_c   1.000
_cell.angle_alpha   90.00
_cell.angle_beta   90.00
_cell.angle_gamma   90.00
#
_symmetry.space_group_name_H-M   'P 1'
#
loop_
_entity.id
_entity.type
_entity.pdbx_description
1 polymer ?
#
loop_
_entity_poly.entity_id
_entity_poly.type
_entity_poly.pdbx_seq_one_letter_code
_entity_poly.pdbx_strand_id
1 'polypeptide(L)'
;MTKQNVVNNEKESKEVTNTLRDKLAENMMGMFELVISDRSGHYAKHPDDIPNLQSVPSIIHSYSMTNAAVSGGASLVPGPWGMVAVIPEIAVVIRNQLAMIYDVGMAYGKDKVLSKELLAGVLLTAMGAGTGSLLVMHGSKVLVKRVALRQFQRIIAMLAGKITQQALKSAIGKWLPFIGAAALAVWSNYLTRQVGKKAIEIFEKEIVLSEDIIEEMSLESESATVQTATTGRVTTLDISPDMPKVQTLANLMKVDGTIKAEEREYLQTIISNADLTESEKQDLTQSIDNNGKFVVDYSAFACSPDDAIGLLVDMVTLAKRDGTFHITEKMFIRRVGKLLGFSDDDLEETMAVTD
;
A
#
# COMPACT_ATOMS: atom_id res chain seq x y z
N MET A 1 24.27 12.04 24.70
CA MET A 1 24.11 10.76 23.96
C MET A 1 23.63 11.02 22.53
N THR A 2 24.27 11.91 21.75
CA THR A 2 23.47 12.82 20.90
C THR A 2 23.88 12.97 19.42
N LYS A 3 24.83 12.18 18.89
CA LYS A 3 25.09 12.16 17.43
C LYS A 3 25.42 10.75 16.90
N GLN A 4 26.15 9.96 17.70
CA GLN A 4 26.53 8.59 17.32
C GLN A 4 25.34 7.63 17.21
N ASN A 5 24.32 7.78 18.06
CA ASN A 5 23.11 6.95 18.03
C ASN A 5 22.18 7.27 16.86
N VAL A 6 22.15 8.52 16.37
CA VAL A 6 21.34 8.92 15.21
C VAL A 6 21.97 8.36 13.92
N VAL A 7 23.28 8.52 13.77
CA VAL A 7 24.05 8.00 12.62
C VAL A 7 24.01 6.46 12.55
N ASN A 8 24.01 5.77 13.69
CA ASN A 8 23.89 4.31 13.73
C ASN A 8 22.47 3.83 13.36
N ASN A 9 21.40 4.49 13.85
CA ASN A 9 20.02 4.15 13.49
C ASN A 9 19.73 4.39 11.99
N GLU A 10 20.26 5.47 11.39
CA GLU A 10 20.09 5.72 9.95
C GLU A 10 20.78 4.67 9.07
N LYS A 11 21.98 4.22 9.47
CA LYS A 11 22.71 3.18 8.74
C LYS A 11 22.00 1.83 8.81
N GLU A 12 21.54 1.45 10.00
CA GLU A 12 20.79 0.21 10.22
C GLU A 12 19.45 0.21 9.46
N SER A 13 18.72 1.33 9.46
CA SER A 13 17.47 1.48 8.70
C SER A 13 17.68 1.37 7.19
N LYS A 14 18.76 1.97 6.65
CA LYS A 14 19.10 1.88 5.22
C LYS A 14 19.50 0.45 4.83
N GLU A 15 20.25 -0.24 5.68
CA GLU A 15 20.66 -1.63 5.45
C GLU A 15 19.47 -2.59 5.42
N VAL A 16 18.53 -2.43 6.35
CA VAL A 16 17.28 -3.22 6.41
C VAL A 16 16.40 -2.96 5.19
N THR A 17 16.28 -1.69 4.78
CA THR A 17 15.52 -1.29 3.59
C THR A 17 16.08 -1.96 2.33
N ASN A 18 17.40 -1.94 2.16
CA ASN A 18 18.07 -2.58 1.02
C ASN A 18 17.88 -4.09 1.05
N THR A 19 18.07 -4.71 2.21
CA THR A 19 17.90 -6.17 2.37
C THR A 19 16.48 -6.63 2.06
N LEU A 20 15.48 -5.88 2.54
CA LEU A 20 14.06 -6.15 2.28
C LEU A 20 13.75 -6.03 0.79
N ARG A 21 14.21 -4.95 0.15
CA ARG A 21 14.04 -4.72 -1.28
C ARG A 21 14.68 -5.84 -2.11
N ASP A 22 15.93 -6.19 -1.83
CA ASP A 22 16.70 -7.14 -2.64
C ASP A 22 16.13 -8.56 -2.55
N LYS A 23 15.81 -9.01 -1.34
CA LYS A 23 15.18 -10.33 -1.14
C LYS A 23 13.76 -10.38 -1.71
N LEU A 24 13.00 -9.29 -1.61
CA LEU A 24 11.67 -9.25 -2.20
C LEU A 24 11.74 -9.30 -3.73
N ALA A 25 12.69 -8.57 -4.34
CA ALA A 25 12.93 -8.64 -5.78
C ALA A 25 13.35 -10.06 -6.22
N GLU A 26 14.18 -10.74 -5.43
CA GLU A 26 14.57 -12.14 -5.67
C GLU A 26 13.35 -13.07 -5.61
N ASN A 27 12.47 -12.94 -4.60
CA ASN A 27 11.26 -13.76 -4.50
C ASN A 27 10.25 -13.50 -5.63
N MET A 28 10.18 -12.25 -6.10
CA MET A 28 9.32 -11.88 -7.24
C MET A 28 9.86 -12.39 -8.58
N MET A 29 11.14 -12.76 -8.64
CA MET A 29 11.77 -13.28 -9.85
C MET A 29 11.15 -14.63 -10.22
N GLY A 30 10.55 -14.70 -11.42
CA GLY A 30 9.85 -15.91 -11.88
C GLY A 30 8.47 -16.13 -11.24
N MET A 31 8.06 -15.33 -10.25
CA MET A 31 6.74 -15.44 -9.62
C MET A 31 5.61 -15.17 -10.62
N PHE A 32 5.80 -14.21 -11.53
CA PHE A 32 4.82 -13.87 -12.57
C PHE A 32 4.59 -15.04 -13.51
N GLU A 33 5.67 -15.64 -14.04
CA GLU A 33 5.61 -16.82 -14.90
C GLU A 33 5.01 -18.02 -14.15
N LEU A 34 5.39 -18.22 -12.88
CA LEU A 34 4.84 -19.28 -12.05
C LEU A 34 3.32 -19.14 -11.88
N VAL A 35 2.83 -17.94 -11.55
CA VAL A 35 1.39 -17.68 -11.39
C VAL A 35 0.65 -17.89 -12.70
N ILE A 36 1.17 -17.38 -13.82
CA ILE A 36 0.56 -17.59 -15.14
C ILE A 36 0.50 -19.09 -15.47
N SER A 37 1.57 -19.84 -15.22
CA SER A 37 1.62 -21.28 -15.46
C SER A 37 0.64 -22.06 -14.57
N ASP A 38 0.60 -21.72 -13.27
CA ASP A 38 -0.30 -22.35 -12.28
C ASP A 38 -1.77 -22.10 -12.63
N ARG A 39 -2.16 -20.84 -12.88
CA ARG A 39 -3.55 -20.47 -13.18
C ARG A 39 -4.00 -20.95 -14.57
N SER A 40 -3.17 -20.82 -15.60
CA SER A 40 -3.50 -21.35 -16.93
C SER A 40 -3.64 -22.87 -16.90
N GLY A 41 -2.76 -23.57 -16.18
CA GLY A 41 -2.84 -25.02 -15.99
C GLY A 41 -4.08 -25.43 -15.20
N HIS A 42 -4.49 -24.64 -14.19
CA HIS A 42 -5.72 -24.86 -13.44
C HIS A 42 -6.96 -24.81 -14.34
N TYR A 43 -7.12 -23.74 -15.12
CA TYR A 43 -8.29 -23.58 -16.00
C TYR A 43 -8.27 -24.51 -17.22
N ALA A 44 -7.10 -24.93 -17.69
CA ALA A 44 -6.99 -25.97 -18.71
C ALA A 44 -7.52 -27.33 -18.22
N LYS A 45 -7.37 -27.63 -16.91
CA LYS A 45 -7.86 -28.86 -16.29
C LYS A 45 -9.30 -28.75 -15.80
N HIS A 46 -9.74 -27.55 -15.44
CA HIS A 46 -11.10 -27.27 -14.96
C HIS A 46 -11.73 -26.12 -15.76
N PRO A 47 -12.18 -26.38 -17.01
CA PRO A 47 -12.77 -25.34 -17.85
C PRO A 47 -14.06 -24.73 -17.26
N ASP A 48 -14.79 -25.51 -16.46
CA ASP A 48 -16.02 -25.06 -15.78
C ASP A 48 -15.75 -24.06 -14.64
N ASP A 49 -14.50 -23.99 -14.15
CA ASP A 49 -14.09 -23.07 -13.08
C ASP A 49 -13.67 -21.69 -13.61
N ILE A 50 -13.67 -21.49 -14.94
CA ILE A 50 -13.31 -20.20 -15.54
C ILE A 50 -14.30 -19.14 -15.01
N PRO A 51 -13.79 -18.08 -14.35
CA PRO A 51 -14.66 -17.08 -13.75
C PRO A 51 -15.41 -16.29 -14.83
N ASN A 52 -16.52 -15.68 -14.41
CA ASN A 52 -17.33 -14.80 -15.26
C ASN A 52 -17.35 -13.37 -14.68
N LEU A 53 -17.79 -12.39 -15.48
CA LEU A 53 -17.85 -10.98 -15.07
C LEU A 53 -18.60 -10.74 -13.74
N GLN A 54 -19.67 -11.49 -13.45
CA GLN A 54 -20.45 -11.31 -12.23
C GLN A 54 -19.69 -11.78 -10.98
N SER A 55 -18.74 -12.70 -11.14
CA SER A 55 -17.90 -13.21 -10.05
C SER A 55 -16.74 -12.28 -9.67
N VAL A 56 -16.40 -11.28 -10.51
CA VAL A 56 -15.25 -10.39 -10.30
C VAL A 56 -15.23 -9.72 -8.92
N PRO A 57 -16.34 -9.11 -8.41
CA PRO A 57 -16.34 -8.53 -7.07
C PRO A 57 -16.03 -9.56 -5.98
N SER A 58 -16.59 -10.78 -6.09
CA SER A 58 -16.35 -11.86 -5.14
C SER A 58 -14.91 -12.41 -5.19
N ILE A 59 -14.29 -12.44 -6.37
CA ILE A 59 -12.88 -12.81 -6.54
C ILE A 59 -11.99 -11.83 -5.79
N ILE A 60 -12.16 -10.53 -6.04
CA ILE A 60 -11.38 -9.47 -5.38
C ILE A 60 -11.58 -9.54 -3.86
N HIS A 61 -12.84 -9.67 -3.42
CA HIS A 61 -13.17 -9.82 -2.01
C HIS A 61 -12.45 -11.03 -1.39
N SER A 62 -12.55 -12.21 -2.01
CA SER A 62 -11.93 -13.44 -1.50
C SER A 62 -10.41 -13.30 -1.39
N TYR A 63 -9.74 -12.79 -2.42
CA TYR A 63 -8.30 -12.57 -2.38
C TYR A 63 -7.90 -11.52 -1.33
N SER A 64 -8.69 -10.46 -1.18
CA SER A 64 -8.44 -9.43 -0.16
C SER A 64 -8.55 -9.98 1.27
N MET A 65 -9.53 -10.86 1.53
CA MET A 65 -9.71 -11.49 2.84
C MET A 65 -8.63 -12.53 3.12
N THR A 66 -8.25 -13.33 2.12
CA THR A 66 -7.11 -14.25 2.23
C THR A 66 -5.83 -13.50 2.54
N ASN A 67 -5.56 -12.40 1.83
CA ASN A 67 -4.37 -11.57 2.04
C ASN A 67 -4.39 -10.86 3.41
N ALA A 68 -5.55 -10.41 3.87
CA ALA A 68 -5.73 -9.90 5.23
C ALA A 68 -5.39 -10.97 6.27
N ALA A 69 -5.88 -12.20 6.10
CA ALA A 69 -5.62 -13.31 7.01
C ALA A 69 -4.14 -13.74 7.00
N VAL A 70 -3.49 -13.78 5.83
CA VAL A 70 -2.04 -14.04 5.71
C VAL A 70 -1.25 -13.00 6.49
N SER A 71 -1.57 -11.72 6.30
CA SER A 71 -0.90 -10.62 6.99
C SER A 71 -1.22 -10.55 8.48
N GLY A 72 -2.46 -10.88 8.87
CA GLY A 72 -2.91 -10.94 10.26
C GLY A 72 -2.37 -12.14 11.04
N GLY A 73 -2.01 -13.22 10.34
CA GLY A 73 -1.36 -14.40 10.92
C GLY A 73 0.17 -14.31 10.97
N ALA A 74 0.77 -13.23 10.47
CA ALA A 74 2.22 -13.08 10.42
C ALA A 74 2.83 -13.08 11.82
N SER A 75 3.91 -13.85 12.02
CA SER A 75 4.60 -13.91 13.31
C SER A 75 5.43 -12.65 13.50
N LEU A 76 4.95 -11.75 14.35
CA LEU A 76 5.57 -10.44 14.43
C LEU A 76 6.83 -10.43 15.30
N VAL A 77 8.03 -10.64 14.73
CA VAL A 77 9.29 -10.48 15.48
C VAL A 77 9.61 -9.00 15.66
N PRO A 78 9.78 -8.47 16.88
CA PRO A 78 10.05 -7.05 17.09
C PRO A 78 11.42 -6.63 16.56
N GLY A 79 11.51 -5.38 16.08
CA GLY A 79 12.77 -4.74 15.65
C GLY A 79 13.08 -4.83 14.15
N PRO A 80 14.23 -4.28 13.70
CA PRO A 80 14.55 -4.15 12.28
C PRO A 80 14.69 -5.50 11.55
N TRP A 81 15.16 -6.53 12.25
CA TRP A 81 15.23 -7.90 11.71
C TRP A 81 13.85 -8.55 11.54
N GLY A 82 12.84 -8.08 12.29
CA GLY A 82 11.44 -8.43 12.07
C GLY A 82 10.92 -8.04 10.69
N MET A 83 11.39 -6.90 10.16
CA MET A 83 11.03 -6.46 8.81
C MET A 83 11.56 -7.42 7.73
N VAL A 84 12.62 -8.16 8.01
CA VAL A 84 13.13 -9.19 7.09
C VAL A 84 12.34 -10.50 7.25
N ALA A 85 11.83 -10.78 8.45
CA ALA A 85 11.05 -11.98 8.71
C ALA A 85 9.71 -12.01 7.96
N VAL A 86 9.13 -10.84 7.63
CA VAL A 86 7.85 -10.73 6.88
C VAL A 86 7.95 -10.92 5.37
N ILE A 87 9.15 -11.08 4.84
CA ILE A 87 9.36 -11.23 3.39
C ILE A 87 8.52 -12.37 2.80
N PRO A 88 8.48 -13.57 3.41
CA PRO A 88 7.64 -14.67 2.91
C PRO A 88 6.16 -14.28 2.86
N GLU A 89 5.64 -13.61 3.87
CA GLU A 89 4.25 -13.17 3.95
C GLU A 89 3.93 -12.14 2.87
N ILE A 90 4.81 -11.14 2.67
CA ILE A 90 4.66 -10.15 1.60
C ILE A 90 4.71 -10.85 0.23
N ALA A 91 5.62 -11.81 0.04
CA ALA A 91 5.71 -12.58 -1.20
C ALA A 91 4.43 -13.38 -1.49
N VAL A 92 3.80 -13.97 -0.46
CA VAL A 92 2.50 -14.65 -0.59
C VAL A 92 1.39 -13.67 -0.96
N VAL A 93 1.33 -12.49 -0.33
CA VAL A 93 0.36 -11.44 -0.68
C VAL A 93 0.49 -11.01 -2.14
N ILE A 94 1.72 -10.79 -2.61
CA ILE A 94 1.99 -10.45 -4.03
C ILE A 94 1.57 -11.60 -4.94
N ARG A 95 1.95 -12.84 -4.62
CA ARG A 95 1.54 -14.02 -5.42
C ARG A 95 0.01 -14.09 -5.55
N ASN A 96 -0.70 -13.87 -4.45
CA ASN A 96 -2.16 -13.85 -4.41
C ASN A 96 -2.73 -12.68 -5.23
N GLN A 97 -2.14 -11.48 -5.17
CA GLN A 97 -2.53 -10.35 -6.00
C GLN A 97 -2.31 -10.63 -7.50
N LEU A 98 -1.21 -11.27 -7.88
CA LEU A 98 -0.95 -11.67 -9.27
C LEU A 98 -1.97 -12.72 -9.75
N ALA A 99 -2.30 -13.70 -8.90
CA ALA A 99 -3.31 -14.70 -9.20
C ALA A 99 -4.70 -14.06 -9.35
N MET A 100 -5.05 -13.12 -8.48
CA MET A 100 -6.27 -12.31 -8.58
C MET A 100 -6.33 -11.53 -9.90
N ILE A 101 -5.25 -10.84 -10.29
CA ILE A 101 -5.19 -10.12 -11.58
C ILE A 101 -5.43 -11.09 -12.73
N TYR A 102 -4.81 -12.28 -12.70
CA TYR A 102 -5.00 -13.30 -13.73
C TYR A 102 -6.47 -13.76 -13.81
N ASP A 103 -7.08 -14.06 -12.66
CA ASP A 103 -8.47 -14.53 -12.58
C ASP A 103 -9.48 -13.48 -13.03
N VAL A 104 -9.28 -12.22 -12.65
CA VAL A 104 -10.08 -11.11 -13.18
C VAL A 104 -9.90 -11.03 -14.70
N GLY A 105 -8.66 -11.13 -15.21
CA GLY A 105 -8.40 -11.17 -16.64
C GLY A 105 -9.15 -12.29 -17.38
N MET A 106 -9.19 -13.49 -16.80
CA MET A 106 -9.96 -14.62 -17.32
C MET A 106 -11.47 -14.31 -17.34
N ALA A 107 -11.99 -13.67 -16.29
CA ALA A 107 -13.40 -13.27 -16.21
C ALA A 107 -13.81 -12.27 -17.31
N TYR A 108 -12.86 -11.45 -17.76
CA TYR A 108 -13.01 -10.52 -18.89
C TYR A 108 -12.69 -11.16 -20.27
N GLY A 109 -12.44 -12.48 -20.32
CA GLY A 109 -12.13 -13.19 -21.57
C GLY A 109 -10.79 -12.78 -22.19
N LYS A 110 -9.79 -12.44 -21.36
CA LYS A 110 -8.46 -11.98 -21.80
C LYS A 110 -7.40 -13.09 -21.81
N ASP A 111 -7.82 -14.35 -21.84
CA ASP A 111 -6.97 -15.55 -21.74
C ASP A 111 -5.71 -15.49 -22.64
N LYS A 112 -5.84 -14.99 -23.88
CA LYS A 112 -4.74 -14.95 -24.87
C LYS A 112 -3.70 -13.85 -24.65
N VAL A 113 -4.01 -12.87 -23.81
CA VAL A 113 -3.19 -11.66 -23.63
C VAL A 113 -2.66 -11.50 -22.21
N LEU A 114 -2.94 -12.45 -21.31
CA LEU A 114 -2.41 -12.48 -19.94
C LEU A 114 -0.92 -12.84 -19.94
N SER A 115 -0.08 -11.82 -20.07
CA SER A 115 1.38 -11.94 -19.96
C SER A 115 1.91 -11.40 -18.63
N LYS A 116 3.17 -11.73 -18.32
CA LYS A 116 3.85 -11.21 -17.11
C LYS A 116 3.97 -9.69 -17.10
N GLU A 117 4.12 -9.08 -18.27
CA GLU A 117 4.17 -7.63 -18.45
C GLU A 117 2.81 -6.99 -18.17
N LEU A 118 1.71 -7.65 -18.59
CA LEU A 118 0.36 -7.16 -18.28
C LEU A 118 0.08 -7.25 -16.78
N LEU A 119 0.37 -8.39 -16.15
CA LEU A 119 0.22 -8.56 -14.70
C LEU A 119 1.08 -7.56 -13.91
N ALA A 120 2.35 -7.41 -14.26
CA ALA A 120 3.24 -6.43 -13.64
C ALA A 120 2.78 -4.99 -13.88
N GLY A 121 2.28 -4.69 -15.08
CA GLY A 121 1.75 -3.39 -15.43
C GLY A 121 0.51 -3.02 -14.63
N VAL A 122 -0.42 -3.96 -14.43
CA VAL A 122 -1.60 -3.77 -13.57
C VAL A 122 -1.18 -3.50 -12.13
N LEU A 123 -0.29 -4.32 -11.58
CA LEU A 123 0.22 -4.15 -10.21
C LEU A 123 0.91 -2.79 -10.04
N LEU A 124 1.77 -2.40 -10.99
CA LEU A 124 2.49 -1.13 -10.98
C LEU A 124 1.53 0.08 -11.03
N THR A 125 0.51 0.00 -11.88
CA THR A 125 -0.54 1.03 -12.01
C THR A 125 -1.34 1.17 -10.72
N ALA A 126 -1.63 0.05 -10.05
CA ALA A 126 -2.33 0.06 -8.77
C ALA A 126 -1.55 0.75 -7.65
N MET A 127 -0.22 0.66 -7.70
CA MET A 127 0.69 1.34 -6.78
C MET A 127 1.00 2.79 -7.16
N GLY A 128 0.23 3.38 -8.09
CA GLY A 128 0.44 4.75 -8.56
C GLY A 128 1.81 4.96 -9.21
N ALA A 129 2.48 3.92 -9.69
CA ALA A 129 3.63 4.08 -10.59
C ALA A 129 3.16 4.30 -12.02
N GLY A 130 3.93 5.08 -12.77
CA GLY A 130 3.73 5.36 -14.17
C GLY A 130 3.35 4.16 -15.01
N THR A 131 2.17 4.25 -15.61
CA THR A 131 1.68 3.26 -16.56
C THR A 131 2.64 3.13 -17.76
N GLY A 132 3.29 4.23 -18.18
CA GLY A 132 4.05 4.33 -19.44
C GLY A 132 5.21 3.34 -19.63
N SER A 133 5.67 2.71 -18.54
CA SER A 133 6.72 1.70 -18.53
C SER A 133 6.30 0.38 -19.19
N LEU A 134 5.09 -0.11 -18.92
CA LEU A 134 4.56 -1.38 -19.43
C LEU A 134 3.20 -1.24 -20.13
N LEU A 135 2.37 -0.29 -19.69
CA LEU A 135 1.02 -0.07 -20.19
C LEU A 135 0.87 1.33 -20.78
N VAL A 136 0.71 1.42 -22.09
CA VAL A 136 0.40 2.68 -22.74
C VAL A 136 -1.10 2.75 -22.97
N MET A 137 -1.75 3.69 -22.28
CA MET A 137 -3.19 3.92 -22.38
C MET A 137 -3.47 4.81 -23.60
N HIS A 138 -4.23 4.28 -24.56
CA HIS A 138 -4.63 5.04 -25.76
C HIS A 138 -6.14 4.92 -25.96
N GLY A 139 -6.89 5.85 -25.37
CA GLY A 139 -8.35 5.86 -25.40
C GLY A 139 -8.95 4.58 -24.82
N SER A 140 -9.62 3.79 -25.67
CA SER A 140 -10.24 2.51 -25.31
C SER A 140 -9.30 1.30 -25.37
N LYS A 141 -8.01 1.51 -25.69
CA LYS A 141 -7.01 0.45 -25.79
C LYS A 141 -5.90 0.59 -24.76
N VAL A 142 -5.35 -0.54 -24.35
CA VAL A 142 -4.16 -0.64 -23.52
C VAL A 142 -3.11 -1.44 -24.30
N LEU A 143 -2.01 -0.77 -24.65
CA LEU A 143 -0.87 -1.42 -25.29
C LEU A 143 0.08 -1.94 -24.21
N VAL A 144 0.31 -3.25 -24.22
CA VAL A 144 1.26 -3.93 -23.33
C VAL A 144 2.60 -4.03 -24.04
N LYS A 145 3.61 -3.34 -23.50
CA LYS A 145 4.98 -3.38 -24.00
C LYS A 145 5.64 -4.69 -23.57
N ARG A 146 6.15 -5.46 -24.54
CA ARG A 146 7.03 -6.59 -24.25
C ARG A 146 8.43 -6.08 -23.94
N VAL A 147 9.06 -6.65 -22.92
CA VAL A 147 10.37 -6.18 -22.44
C VAL A 147 11.36 -7.34 -22.37
N ALA A 148 12.63 -7.05 -22.64
CA ALA A 148 13.70 -8.02 -22.43
C ALA A 148 13.81 -8.42 -20.94
N LEU A 149 14.34 -9.61 -20.64
CA LEU A 149 14.49 -10.14 -19.28
C LEU A 149 15.19 -9.15 -18.33
N ARG A 150 16.26 -8.50 -18.81
CA ARG A 150 17.01 -7.50 -18.05
C ARG A 150 16.17 -6.29 -17.66
N GLN A 151 15.25 -5.88 -18.54
CA GLN A 151 14.35 -4.76 -18.29
C GLN A 151 13.23 -5.17 -17.33
N PHE A 152 12.73 -6.40 -17.47
CA PHE A 152 11.77 -6.96 -16.52
C PHE A 152 12.36 -7.06 -15.09
N GLN A 153 13.63 -7.42 -14.94
CA GLN A 153 14.33 -7.39 -13.65
C GLN A 153 14.35 -5.99 -13.02
N ARG A 154 14.50 -4.92 -13.81
CA ARG A 154 14.44 -3.54 -13.32
C ARG A 154 13.04 -3.17 -12.84
N ILE A 155 12.01 -3.63 -13.54
CA ILE A 155 10.61 -3.46 -13.12
C ILE A 155 10.35 -4.19 -11.81
N ILE A 156 10.83 -5.43 -11.66
CA ILE A 156 10.74 -6.17 -10.40
C ILE A 156 11.43 -5.41 -9.27
N ALA A 157 12.64 -4.89 -9.49
CA ALA A 157 13.35 -4.10 -8.48
C ALA A 157 12.63 -2.79 -8.11
N MET A 158 11.91 -2.17 -9.07
CA MET A 158 11.08 -1.00 -8.82
C MET A 158 9.84 -1.35 -7.98
N LEU A 159 9.14 -2.43 -8.34
CA LEU A 159 8.00 -2.95 -7.57
C LEU A 159 8.42 -3.29 -6.14
N ALA A 160 9.49 -4.07 -5.98
CA ALA A 160 10.04 -4.42 -4.67
C ALA A 160 10.40 -3.16 -3.87
N GLY A 161 11.05 -2.17 -4.50
CA GLY A 161 11.37 -0.89 -3.86
C GLY A 161 10.13 -0.13 -3.39
N LYS A 162 9.09 -0.03 -4.22
CA LYS A 162 7.82 0.62 -3.85
C LYS A 162 7.10 -0.11 -2.73
N ILE A 163 7.02 -1.44 -2.80
CA ILE A 163 6.39 -2.26 -1.76
C ILE A 163 7.16 -2.11 -0.44
N THR A 164 8.49 -2.18 -0.48
CA THR A 164 9.35 -1.93 0.69
C THR A 164 9.13 -0.54 1.26
N GLN A 165 9.10 0.51 0.42
CA GLN A 165 8.86 1.87 0.86
C GLN A 165 7.48 2.02 1.52
N GLN A 166 6.45 1.44 0.90
CA GLN A 166 5.09 1.51 1.40
C GLN A 166 4.90 0.70 2.70
N ALA A 167 5.52 -0.48 2.80
CA ALA A 167 5.54 -1.29 4.02
C ALA A 167 6.28 -0.57 5.15
N LEU A 168 7.39 0.11 4.87
CA LEU A 168 8.13 0.89 5.88
C LEU A 168 7.35 2.14 6.33
N LYS A 169 6.71 2.84 5.40
CA LYS A 169 5.90 4.04 5.70
C LYS A 169 4.59 3.72 6.42
N SER A 170 3.92 2.63 6.06
CA SER A 170 2.74 2.14 6.79
C SER A 170 3.11 1.53 8.14
N ALA A 171 4.38 1.15 8.33
CA ALA A 171 4.92 0.67 9.60
C ALA A 171 5.71 1.77 10.35
N ILE A 172 5.20 3.02 10.41
CA ILE A 172 5.81 4.07 11.24
C ILE A 172 5.88 3.57 12.69
N GLY A 173 7.11 3.19 13.04
CA GLY A 173 7.57 2.78 14.35
C GLY A 173 7.76 1.29 14.54
N LYS A 174 9.02 0.87 14.36
CA LYS A 174 9.66 -0.36 14.90
C LYS A 174 8.65 -1.29 15.56
N TRP A 175 7.93 -2.01 14.71
CA TRP A 175 7.03 -3.12 15.01
C TRP A 175 6.70 -3.31 16.50
N LEU A 176 5.54 -2.78 16.91
CA LEU A 176 5.04 -3.02 18.26
C LEU A 176 4.58 -4.49 18.37
N PRO A 177 4.98 -5.23 19.42
CA PRO A 177 4.66 -6.67 19.61
C PRO A 177 3.17 -7.04 19.58
N PHE A 178 2.25 -6.07 19.62
CA PHE A 178 0.81 -6.29 19.75
C PHE A 178 -0.04 -5.84 18.55
N ILE A 179 0.51 -5.16 17.54
CA ILE A 179 -0.31 -4.39 16.57
C ILE A 179 -0.04 -4.70 15.10
N GLY A 180 1.19 -5.08 14.73
CA GLY A 180 1.58 -5.10 13.31
C GLY A 180 0.68 -5.99 12.43
N ALA A 181 0.15 -7.08 12.96
CA ALA A 181 -0.68 -8.03 12.21
C ALA A 181 -2.04 -7.43 11.84
N ALA A 182 -2.71 -6.74 12.77
CA ALA A 182 -4.01 -6.11 12.50
C ALA A 182 -3.86 -4.96 11.48
N ALA A 183 -2.85 -4.11 11.66
CA ALA A 183 -2.55 -3.02 10.72
C ALA A 183 -2.18 -3.58 9.34
N LEU A 184 -1.35 -4.62 9.27
CA LEU A 184 -0.98 -5.28 8.02
C LEU A 184 -2.16 -6.01 7.38
N ALA A 185 -3.08 -6.57 8.15
CA ALA A 185 -4.31 -7.18 7.62
C ALA A 185 -5.18 -6.13 6.92
N VAL A 186 -5.44 -4.99 7.57
CA VAL A 186 -6.18 -3.86 6.99
C VAL A 186 -5.48 -3.33 5.74
N TRP A 187 -4.16 -3.12 5.81
CA TRP A 187 -3.35 -2.65 4.70
C TRP A 187 -3.36 -3.62 3.51
N SER A 188 -3.12 -4.91 3.76
CA SER A 188 -3.07 -5.96 2.75
C SER A 188 -4.43 -6.15 2.08
N ASN A 189 -5.53 -6.03 2.84
CA ASN A 189 -6.88 -6.02 2.29
C ASN A 189 -7.10 -4.85 1.33
N TYR A 190 -6.82 -3.63 1.80
CA TYR A 190 -7.01 -2.40 1.04
C TYR A 190 -6.22 -2.42 -0.28
N LEU A 191 -4.92 -2.75 -0.21
CA LEU A 191 -4.09 -2.81 -1.41
C LEU A 191 -4.54 -3.89 -2.38
N THR A 192 -4.94 -5.06 -1.89
CA THR A 192 -5.45 -6.13 -2.75
C THR A 192 -6.72 -5.68 -3.48
N ARG A 193 -7.62 -4.97 -2.79
CA ARG A 193 -8.81 -4.38 -3.43
C ARG A 193 -8.43 -3.30 -4.45
N GLN A 194 -7.48 -2.43 -4.14
CA GLN A 194 -7.01 -1.39 -5.06
C GLN A 194 -6.41 -2.00 -6.34
N VAL A 195 -5.62 -3.07 -6.21
CA VAL A 195 -5.11 -3.85 -7.34
C VAL A 195 -6.27 -4.45 -8.15
N GLY A 196 -7.30 -4.99 -7.49
CA GLY A 196 -8.50 -5.50 -8.14
C GLY A 196 -9.27 -4.44 -8.92
N LYS A 197 -9.49 -3.26 -8.33
CA LYS A 197 -10.16 -2.11 -8.97
C LYS A 197 -9.39 -1.66 -10.22
N LYS A 198 -8.07 -1.62 -10.16
CA LYS A 198 -7.22 -1.28 -11.32
C LYS A 198 -7.15 -2.38 -12.37
N ALA A 199 -7.19 -3.65 -11.95
CA ALA A 199 -7.33 -4.76 -12.88
C ALA A 199 -8.63 -4.64 -13.70
N ILE A 200 -9.76 -4.33 -13.04
CA ILE A 200 -11.04 -4.06 -13.71
C ILE A 200 -10.87 -2.93 -14.74
N GLU A 201 -10.36 -1.76 -14.31
CA GLU A 201 -10.20 -0.59 -15.19
C GLU A 201 -9.35 -0.89 -16.44
N ILE A 202 -8.34 -1.76 -16.31
CA ILE A 202 -7.47 -2.17 -17.41
C ILE A 202 -8.16 -3.21 -18.29
N PHE A 203 -8.79 -4.24 -17.71
CA PHE A 203 -9.39 -5.34 -18.48
C PHE A 203 -10.73 -5.01 -19.14
N GLU A 204 -11.41 -3.96 -18.70
CA GLU A 204 -12.55 -3.38 -19.42
C GLU A 204 -12.15 -2.85 -20.81
N LYS A 205 -10.87 -2.51 -20.99
CA LYS A 205 -10.33 -1.98 -22.25
C LYS A 205 -9.86 -3.10 -23.19
N GLU A 206 -9.68 -2.75 -24.46
CA GLU A 206 -9.07 -3.66 -25.44
C GLU A 206 -7.56 -3.77 -25.15
N ILE A 207 -7.06 -4.99 -24.95
CA ILE A 207 -5.64 -5.22 -24.67
C ILE A 207 -4.93 -5.59 -25.97
N VAL A 208 -3.89 -4.84 -26.32
CA VAL A 208 -3.04 -5.09 -27.49
C VAL A 208 -1.64 -5.39 -27.00
N LEU A 209 -1.05 -6.51 -27.44
CA LEU A 209 0.34 -6.82 -27.15
C LEU A 209 1.25 -6.17 -28.19
N SER A 210 2.29 -5.49 -27.74
CA SER A 210 3.35 -4.99 -28.62
C SER A 210 4.13 -6.16 -29.22
N GLU A 211 4.40 -6.09 -30.53
CA GLU A 211 5.27 -7.04 -31.23
C GLU A 211 6.75 -6.74 -30.96
N ASP A 212 7.09 -5.47 -30.77
CA ASP A 212 8.44 -5.01 -30.49
C ASP A 212 8.88 -5.34 -29.07
N ILE A 213 10.06 -5.92 -28.94
CA ILE A 213 10.73 -6.16 -27.65
C ILE A 213 11.54 -4.92 -27.30
N ILE A 214 11.19 -4.29 -26.19
CA ILE A 214 11.94 -3.14 -25.69
C ILE A 214 13.19 -3.65 -24.96
N GLU A 215 14.36 -3.47 -25.60
CA GLU A 215 15.67 -3.80 -25.04
C GLU A 215 16.17 -2.72 -24.08
N GLU A 216 15.84 -1.45 -24.34
CA GLU A 216 16.18 -0.32 -23.49
C GLU A 216 14.92 0.48 -23.13
N MET A 217 14.65 0.59 -21.83
CA MET A 217 13.70 1.57 -21.32
C MET A 217 14.48 2.81 -20.88
N SER A 218 14.17 3.96 -21.48
CA SER A 218 14.41 5.25 -20.86
C SER A 218 13.52 5.29 -19.62
N LEU A 219 14.11 4.99 -18.46
CA LEU A 219 13.48 5.32 -17.19
C LEU A 219 13.52 6.83 -17.10
N GLU A 220 12.54 7.50 -17.70
CA GLU A 220 12.20 8.83 -17.25
C GLU A 220 11.88 8.67 -15.76
N SER A 221 12.76 9.19 -14.93
CA SER A 221 12.47 9.46 -13.53
C SER A 221 11.14 10.21 -13.55
N GLU A 222 10.05 9.57 -13.12
CA GLU A 222 8.79 10.25 -12.91
C GLU A 222 8.94 11.22 -11.73
N SER A 223 9.57 12.35 -12.00
CA SER A 223 9.00 13.64 -11.67
C SER A 223 8.07 14.00 -12.81
N ALA A 224 6.93 13.31 -12.93
CA ALA A 224 5.87 13.69 -13.84
C ALA A 224 5.21 14.96 -13.29
N THR A 225 5.84 16.09 -13.60
CA THR A 225 5.26 17.42 -13.52
C THR A 225 4.13 17.44 -14.54
N VAL A 226 2.89 17.29 -14.07
CA VAL A 226 1.72 17.66 -14.87
C VAL A 226 1.86 19.15 -15.17
N GLN A 227 2.06 19.48 -16.45
CA GLN A 227 1.92 20.84 -16.95
C GLN A 227 0.44 21.22 -16.87
N THR A 228 0.03 21.78 -15.74
CA THR A 228 -1.14 22.65 -15.65
C THR A 228 -0.67 24.08 -15.42
N ALA A 229 -1.31 24.98 -16.16
CA ALA A 229 -0.98 26.38 -16.33
C ALA A 229 -0.55 27.13 -15.05
N THR A 230 0.49 27.94 -15.22
CA THR A 230 0.81 29.20 -14.53
C THR A 230 -0.03 29.53 -13.29
N THR A 231 0.49 29.25 -12.08
CA THR A 231 0.37 30.12 -10.90
C THR A 231 1.44 29.75 -9.86
N GLY A 232 2.23 30.74 -9.44
CA GLY A 232 2.94 30.83 -8.15
C GLY A 232 3.70 29.60 -7.63
N ARG A 233 4.98 29.49 -7.97
CA ARG A 233 5.93 28.57 -7.34
C ARG A 233 6.20 29.03 -5.90
N VAL A 234 5.44 28.50 -4.94
CA VAL A 234 5.85 28.47 -3.52
C VAL A 234 6.74 27.24 -3.36
N THR A 235 7.99 27.46 -2.98
CA THR A 235 8.88 26.43 -2.43
C THR A 235 8.22 25.84 -1.19
N THR A 236 7.54 24.72 -1.32
CA THR A 236 7.09 23.94 -0.17
C THR A 236 8.33 23.27 0.43
N LEU A 237 8.71 23.72 1.62
CA LEU A 237 9.52 22.95 2.55
C LEU A 237 8.99 21.51 2.58
N ASP A 238 9.86 20.51 2.65
CA ASP A 238 9.47 19.12 2.94
C ASP A 238 8.70 19.08 4.26
N ILE A 239 7.37 19.22 4.21
CA ILE A 239 6.50 19.04 5.37
C ILE A 239 6.39 17.53 5.55
N SER A 240 7.16 16.99 6.49
CA SER A 240 6.99 15.59 6.90
C SER A 240 5.50 15.36 7.25
N PRO A 241 4.84 14.34 6.67
CA PRO A 241 3.44 14.03 6.96
C PRO A 241 3.24 13.53 8.41
N ASP A 242 4.31 13.33 9.17
CA ASP A 242 4.27 12.78 10.52
C ASP A 242 3.58 13.68 11.54
N MET A 243 3.80 15.00 11.48
CA MET A 243 3.11 15.95 12.34
C MET A 243 1.58 15.91 12.13
N PRO A 244 1.06 16.11 10.91
CA PRO A 244 -0.39 16.05 10.70
C PRO A 244 -0.98 14.64 10.90
N LYS A 245 -0.17 13.59 10.71
CA LYS A 245 -0.54 12.20 11.05
C LYS A 245 -0.79 12.04 12.55
N VAL A 246 0.18 12.39 13.39
CA VAL A 246 0.05 12.30 14.85
C VAL A 246 -1.12 13.14 15.35
N GLN A 247 -1.26 14.38 14.86
CA GLN A 247 -2.36 15.26 15.24
C GLN A 247 -3.73 14.68 14.88
N THR A 248 -3.84 14.00 13.74
CA THR A 248 -5.07 13.31 13.33
C THR A 248 -5.42 12.17 14.26
N LEU A 249 -4.43 11.32 14.58
CA LEU A 249 -4.63 10.20 15.51
C LEU A 249 -4.98 10.70 16.92
N ALA A 250 -4.35 11.78 17.38
CA ALA A 250 -4.68 12.42 18.65
C ALA A 250 -6.11 12.99 18.67
N ASN A 251 -6.58 13.56 17.55
CA ASN A 251 -7.96 14.03 17.42
C ASN A 251 -8.97 12.88 17.39
N LEU A 252 -8.62 11.75 16.74
CA LEU A 252 -9.42 10.54 16.70
C LEU A 252 -9.60 9.95 18.10
N MET A 253 -8.50 9.74 18.84
CA MET A 253 -8.51 9.23 20.22
C MET A 253 -9.32 10.10 21.19
N LYS A 254 -9.51 11.39 20.89
CA LYS A 254 -10.29 12.32 21.71
C LYS A 254 -11.75 12.46 21.25
N VAL A 255 -12.16 11.81 20.17
CA VAL A 255 -13.41 12.13 19.48
C VAL A 255 -14.65 11.70 20.28
N ASP A 256 -14.54 10.61 21.02
CA ASP A 256 -15.60 10.01 21.84
C ASP A 256 -15.59 10.54 23.29
N GLY A 257 -14.53 11.26 23.67
CA GLY A 257 -14.32 11.81 25.01
C GLY A 257 -13.73 10.82 26.03
N THR A 258 -13.38 9.59 25.63
CA THR A 258 -12.84 8.56 26.52
C THR A 258 -11.48 8.10 26.02
N ILE A 259 -10.40 8.51 26.70
CA ILE A 259 -9.05 8.09 26.31
C ILE A 259 -8.72 6.77 27.02
N LYS A 260 -8.65 5.66 26.28
CA LYS A 260 -8.25 4.36 26.82
C LYS A 260 -6.73 4.22 26.87
N ALA A 261 -6.24 3.35 27.75
CA ALA A 261 -4.79 3.19 27.97
C ALA A 261 -4.10 2.60 26.73
N GLU A 262 -4.76 1.68 26.04
CA GLU A 262 -4.29 0.97 24.86
C GLU A 262 -4.14 1.91 23.65
N GLU A 263 -5.04 2.89 23.52
CA GLU A 263 -4.99 3.93 22.48
C GLU A 263 -3.90 4.95 22.76
N ARG A 264 -3.73 5.34 24.03
CA ARG A 264 -2.66 6.24 24.46
C ARG A 264 -1.29 5.62 24.20
N GLU A 265 -1.10 4.35 24.54
CA GLU A 265 0.15 3.63 24.28
C GLU A 265 0.45 3.56 22.78
N TYR A 266 -0.57 3.35 21.94
CA TYR A 266 -0.41 3.41 20.49
C TYR A 266 0.09 4.77 20.02
N LEU A 267 -0.58 5.83 20.42
CA LEU A 267 -0.25 7.18 19.97
C LEU A 267 1.16 7.59 20.43
N GLN A 268 1.56 7.22 21.65
CA GLN A 268 2.92 7.46 22.16
C GLN A 268 3.98 6.71 21.34
N THR A 269 3.66 5.50 20.88
CA THR A 269 4.52 4.73 19.98
C THR A 269 4.70 5.46 18.65
N ILE A 270 3.60 5.93 18.04
CA ILE A 270 3.67 6.68 16.78
C ILE A 270 4.50 7.97 16.96
N ILE A 271 4.31 8.71 18.05
CA ILE A 271 5.09 9.93 18.37
C ILE A 271 6.58 9.63 18.49
N SER A 272 6.93 8.57 19.21
CA SER A 272 8.33 8.23 19.49
C SER A 272 9.12 7.96 18.20
N ASN A 273 8.44 7.38 17.21
CA ASN A 273 9.02 6.97 15.94
C ASN A 273 8.81 7.96 14.79
N ALA A 274 7.99 8.98 14.98
CA ALA A 274 7.81 10.05 14.02
C ALA A 274 9.14 10.80 13.78
N ASP A 275 9.38 11.20 12.54
CA ASP A 275 10.48 12.05 12.12
C ASP A 275 10.20 13.51 12.52
N LEU A 276 10.18 13.72 13.83
CA LEU A 276 9.94 14.99 14.49
C LEU A 276 11.07 15.27 15.47
N THR A 277 11.32 16.55 15.74
CA THR A 277 12.27 16.95 16.77
C THR A 277 11.80 16.50 18.15
N GLU A 278 12.73 16.29 19.08
CA GLU A 278 12.38 15.90 20.45
C GLU A 278 11.51 16.94 21.16
N SER A 279 11.65 18.23 20.79
CA SER A 279 10.77 19.31 21.26
C SER A 279 9.34 19.11 20.78
N GLU A 280 9.14 18.86 19.48
CA GLU A 280 7.81 18.63 18.90
C GLU A 280 7.13 17.40 19.49
N LYS A 281 7.89 16.31 19.73
CA LYS A 281 7.37 15.11 20.39
C LYS A 281 6.91 15.40 21.81
N GLN A 282 7.68 16.20 22.56
CA GLN A 282 7.33 16.61 23.91
C GLN A 282 6.06 17.50 23.92
N ASP A 283 5.97 18.46 23.01
CA ASP A 283 4.82 19.35 22.87
C ASP A 283 3.54 18.59 22.48
N LEU A 284 3.65 17.62 21.57
CA LEU A 284 2.55 16.73 21.18
C LEU A 284 2.09 15.87 22.36
N THR A 285 3.03 15.29 23.10
CA THR A 285 2.72 14.45 24.26
C THR A 285 1.98 15.25 25.35
N GLN A 286 2.43 16.47 25.64
CA GLN A 286 1.74 17.36 26.57
C GLN A 286 0.36 17.79 26.05
N SER A 287 0.26 18.05 24.75
CA SER A 287 -0.99 18.48 24.12
C SER A 287 -2.03 17.36 24.00
N ILE A 288 -1.61 16.09 24.07
CA ILE A 288 -2.53 14.94 24.16
C ILE A 288 -3.34 14.97 25.46
N ASP A 289 -2.74 15.38 26.58
CA ASP A 289 -3.43 15.48 27.87
C ASP A 289 -4.38 16.69 27.97
N ASN A 290 -4.25 17.65 27.05
CA ASN A 290 -5.13 18.82 26.98
C ASN A 290 -6.43 18.50 26.23
N ASN A 291 -7.54 19.15 26.61
CA ASN A 291 -8.85 18.93 25.98
C ASN A 291 -9.00 19.60 24.58
N GLY A 292 -7.94 20.25 24.09
CA GLY A 292 -7.92 20.90 22.78
C GLY A 292 -7.81 19.89 21.63
N LYS A 293 -8.47 20.23 20.51
CA LYS A 293 -8.31 19.54 19.22
C LYS A 293 -7.28 20.27 18.36
N PHE A 294 -6.45 19.51 17.66
CA PHE A 294 -5.52 20.06 16.70
C PHE A 294 -6.25 20.46 15.42
N VAL A 295 -5.85 21.58 14.83
CA VAL A 295 -6.21 21.90 13.45
C VAL A 295 -5.18 21.24 12.56
N VAL A 296 -5.62 20.31 11.73
CA VAL A 296 -4.73 19.51 10.88
C VAL A 296 -4.84 20.01 9.44
N ASP A 297 -3.70 20.29 8.84
CA ASP A 297 -3.60 20.50 7.40
C ASP A 297 -3.31 19.16 6.70
N TYR A 298 -4.26 18.72 5.88
CA TYR A 298 -4.16 17.48 5.12
C TYR A 298 -3.49 17.64 3.75
N SER A 299 -3.09 18.87 3.37
CA SER A 299 -2.44 19.15 2.10
C SER A 299 -1.18 18.31 1.86
N ALA A 300 -0.44 17.98 2.92
CA ALA A 300 0.75 17.12 2.86
C ALA A 300 0.44 15.71 2.34
N PHE A 301 -0.77 15.19 2.58
CA PHE A 301 -1.20 13.87 2.11
C PHE A 301 -1.75 13.90 0.69
N ALA A 302 -2.25 15.05 0.21
CA ALA A 302 -2.76 15.19 -1.15
C ALA A 302 -1.69 14.92 -2.21
N CYS A 303 -0.42 15.19 -1.88
CA CYS A 303 0.72 14.94 -2.75
C CYS A 303 1.32 13.53 -2.61
N SER A 304 0.82 12.69 -1.70
CA SER A 304 1.38 11.36 -1.41
C SER A 304 0.29 10.34 -1.06
N PRO A 305 -0.25 9.62 -2.06
CA PRO A 305 -1.27 8.58 -1.85
C PRO A 305 -0.84 7.51 -0.84
N ASP A 306 0.44 7.16 -0.80
CA ASP A 306 0.97 6.16 0.14
C ASP A 306 0.85 6.62 1.60
N ASP A 307 1.11 7.90 1.87
CA ASP A 307 1.02 8.46 3.23
C ASP A 307 -0.45 8.61 3.66
N ALA A 308 -1.35 8.91 2.71
CA ALA A 308 -2.80 8.93 2.95
C ALA A 308 -3.32 7.53 3.32
N ILE A 309 -2.88 6.49 2.62
CA ILE A 309 -3.23 5.09 2.93
C ILE A 309 -2.70 4.71 4.31
N GLY A 310 -1.44 5.05 4.61
CA GLY A 310 -0.85 4.81 5.91
C GLY A 310 -1.66 5.42 7.05
N LEU A 311 -2.06 6.69 6.90
CA LEU A 311 -2.91 7.36 7.89
C LEU A 311 -4.28 6.69 8.03
N LEU A 312 -4.92 6.25 6.94
CA LEU A 312 -6.20 5.54 7.00
C LEU A 312 -6.07 4.22 7.78
N VAL A 313 -5.03 3.44 7.52
CA VAL A 313 -4.75 2.18 8.23
C VAL A 313 -4.54 2.44 9.72
N ASP A 314 -3.75 3.45 10.07
CA ASP A 314 -3.47 3.79 11.47
C ASP A 314 -4.72 4.29 12.20
N MET A 315 -5.58 5.06 11.53
CA MET A 315 -6.85 5.48 12.08
C MET A 315 -7.77 4.29 12.39
N VAL A 316 -7.93 3.37 11.45
CA VAL A 316 -8.77 2.16 11.64
C VAL A 316 -8.18 1.25 12.72
N THR A 317 -6.86 1.13 12.77
CA THR A 317 -6.16 0.33 13.79
C THR A 317 -6.30 0.93 15.18
N LEU A 318 -6.21 2.25 15.31
CA LEU A 318 -6.43 2.96 16.58
C LEU A 318 -7.87 2.80 17.07
N ALA A 319 -8.85 3.07 16.22
CA ALA A 319 -10.27 3.05 16.59
C ALA A 319 -10.83 1.64 16.88
N LYS A 320 -10.11 0.57 16.51
CA LYS A 320 -10.51 -0.81 16.84
C LYS A 320 -9.72 -1.39 18.01
N ARG A 321 -8.76 -0.63 18.55
CA ARG A 321 -7.75 -1.12 19.51
C ARG A 321 -8.37 -1.62 20.80
N ASP A 322 -9.44 -1.00 21.23
CA ASP A 322 -10.16 -1.26 22.47
C ASP A 322 -11.27 -2.31 22.33
N GLY A 323 -11.42 -2.92 21.14
CA GLY A 323 -12.47 -3.88 20.82
C GLY A 323 -13.86 -3.28 20.55
N THR A 324 -14.01 -1.96 20.60
CA THR A 324 -15.29 -1.26 20.40
C THR A 324 -15.15 -0.15 19.37
N PHE A 325 -15.52 -0.43 18.12
CA PHE A 325 -15.46 0.59 17.08
C PHE A 325 -16.66 1.54 17.15
N HIS A 326 -16.50 2.67 17.84
CA HIS A 326 -17.56 3.63 18.12
C HIS A 326 -18.03 4.37 16.86
N ILE A 327 -19.31 4.75 16.84
CA ILE A 327 -19.91 5.48 15.70
C ILE A 327 -19.21 6.83 15.48
N THR A 328 -18.80 7.51 16.55
CA THR A 328 -18.07 8.79 16.50
C THR A 328 -16.73 8.66 15.80
N GLU A 329 -16.00 7.57 16.07
CA GLU A 329 -14.73 7.24 15.40
C GLU A 329 -14.97 6.90 13.93
N LYS A 330 -15.95 6.03 13.62
CA LYS A 330 -16.34 5.72 12.23
C LYS A 330 -16.65 6.99 11.43
N MET A 331 -17.40 7.92 12.02
CA MET A 331 -17.73 9.21 11.38
C MET A 331 -16.50 10.10 11.22
N PHE A 332 -15.60 10.11 12.19
CA PHE A 332 -14.33 10.84 12.08
C PHE A 332 -13.45 10.30 10.96
N ILE A 333 -13.24 8.98 10.93
CA ILE A 333 -12.47 8.29 9.89
C ILE A 333 -13.07 8.53 8.52
N ARG A 334 -14.40 8.44 8.37
CA ARG A 334 -15.07 8.76 7.10
C ARG A 334 -14.82 10.21 6.66
N ARG A 335 -14.92 11.16 7.59
CA ARG A 335 -14.69 12.58 7.27
C ARG A 335 -13.25 12.85 6.85
N VAL A 336 -12.28 12.37 7.61
CA VAL A 336 -10.86 12.54 7.29
C VAL A 336 -10.52 11.79 6.01
N GLY A 337 -11.02 10.57 5.85
CA GLY A 337 -10.83 9.76 4.65
C GLY A 337 -11.27 10.47 3.37
N LYS A 338 -12.42 11.16 3.39
CA LYS A 338 -12.85 12.00 2.27
C LYS A 338 -11.91 13.17 1.99
N LEU A 339 -11.34 13.80 3.03
CA LEU A 339 -10.34 14.86 2.86
C LEU A 339 -9.03 14.33 2.26
N LEU A 340 -8.71 13.06 2.51
CA LEU A 340 -7.57 12.36 1.91
C LEU A 340 -7.86 11.84 0.49
N GLY A 341 -9.09 11.97 0.00
CA GLY A 341 -9.49 11.58 -1.35
C GLY A 341 -10.04 10.15 -1.49
N PHE A 342 -10.32 9.44 -0.40
CA PHE A 342 -10.93 8.11 -0.44
C PHE A 342 -12.43 8.16 -0.73
N SER A 343 -12.94 7.17 -1.46
CA SER A 343 -14.39 7.02 -1.68
C SER A 343 -15.10 6.45 -0.44
N ASP A 344 -16.43 6.60 -0.37
CA ASP A 344 -17.23 6.02 0.72
C ASP A 344 -17.09 4.48 0.74
N ASP A 345 -17.06 3.86 -0.43
CA ASP A 345 -16.88 2.41 -0.57
C ASP A 345 -15.51 1.97 -0.05
N ASP A 346 -14.43 2.67 -0.43
CA ASP A 346 -13.07 2.36 0.07
C ASP A 346 -13.02 2.41 1.61
N LEU A 347 -13.67 3.41 2.20
CA LEU A 347 -13.69 3.62 3.64
C LEU A 347 -14.49 2.54 4.37
N GLU A 348 -15.68 2.21 3.86
CA GLU A 348 -16.53 1.16 4.43
C GLU A 348 -15.84 -0.21 4.37
N GLU A 349 -15.23 -0.53 3.23
CA GLU A 349 -14.51 -1.78 3.03
C GLU A 349 -13.30 -1.91 3.96
N THR A 350 -12.50 -0.85 4.11
CA THR A 350 -11.31 -0.84 4.99
C THR A 350 -11.70 -1.02 6.46
N MET A 351 -12.82 -0.42 6.86
CA MET A 351 -13.35 -0.53 8.21
C MET A 351 -13.94 -1.92 8.53
N ALA A 352 -14.27 -2.73 7.53
CA ALA A 352 -14.91 -4.05 7.71
C ALA A 352 -13.93 -5.22 7.87
N VAL A 353 -12.63 -5.03 7.68
CA VAL A 353 -11.61 -6.11 7.56
C VAL A 353 -11.40 -6.94 8.84
N THR A 354 -11.93 -6.53 9.98
CA THR A 354 -11.60 -7.08 11.31
C THR A 354 -12.80 -7.36 12.19
N ASP A 355 -13.99 -7.52 11.59
CA ASP A 355 -15.17 -8.09 12.26
C ASP A 355 -15.26 -9.58 11.93
#